data_AF-A0A9Q0MTZ7-F1
#
_entry.id   AF-A0A9Q0MTZ7-F1
#
_cell.length_a   1.000
_cell.length_b   1.000
_cell.length_c   1.000
_cell.angle_alpha   90.00
_cell.angle_beta   90.00
_cell.angle_gamma   90.00
#
_symmetry.space_group_name_H-M   'P 1'
#
loop_
_entity.id
_entity.type
_entity.pdbx_description
1 polymer ?
#
loop_
_entity_poly.entity_id
_entity_poly.type
_entity_poly.pdbx_seq_one_letter_code
_entity_poly.pdbx_strand_id
1 'polypeptide(L)'
;MITNGNSKLSQEIARQMISDHQCKVILVFEPNVQLPSKKSDSKNNLIFETIYQCNFLDHNEVKKLRNEIYQNDGTIDILIENGRVPTASKDPLSIFAFSPDRFIEETSNKITSTLNLLINFVPALKHSTRPGHFVTIQSDASGARPFLETSPEIKELVRSLNVEADNEKPRAPNELCLSTVVYNDNKSDSKLFKKFELNLHEMAGTIIRGIQSEKQVVVTYLLADGDSPGTYSLLNRVLGGTAYEVPDCVHPIQHITQQTDAELGQPVFVFHSHVDLDNDRCRVFDRVRTEIKTHAPSPDHLKGFYGETVSYAWDFKLDALFQPATSFTHLFQVKAVGGEDSQPFITITPRLTSVGTRLLQLIHSGFNSAQSTIWQDQLANYLGFWIHVEVEYTCATAGRFHINMTRKDNGQTLMSFTNNNIEMWRTGNTFQRPKWGIYRSLNNRVSLRDERVFFNNFCLAKEPYRCVKNN
;
A
#
# COMPACT_ATOMS: atom_id res chain seq x y z
N MET A 1 4.37 -0.12 -25.98
CA MET A 1 5.66 -0.83 -26.02
C MET A 1 5.93 -1.45 -24.66
N ILE A 2 6.36 -2.70 -24.61
CA ILE A 2 6.68 -3.43 -23.36
C ILE A 2 8.10 -3.99 -23.47
N THR A 3 8.97 -3.66 -22.51
CA THR A 3 10.34 -4.19 -22.45
C THR A 3 10.38 -5.58 -21.83
N ASN A 4 11.54 -6.25 -21.90
CA ASN A 4 11.74 -7.60 -21.34
C ASN A 4 10.68 -8.59 -21.85
N GLY A 5 10.46 -8.58 -23.17
CA GLY A 5 9.34 -9.24 -23.84
C GLY A 5 9.29 -10.77 -23.73
N ASN A 6 10.37 -11.39 -23.27
CA ASN A 6 10.42 -12.82 -22.95
C ASN A 6 9.92 -13.16 -21.54
N SER A 7 9.75 -12.18 -20.67
CA SER A 7 9.24 -12.43 -19.34
C SER A 7 7.77 -12.85 -19.40
N LYS A 8 7.38 -13.78 -18.53
CA LYS A 8 5.99 -14.27 -18.44
C LYS A 8 5.02 -13.12 -18.19
N LEU A 9 5.42 -12.14 -17.37
CA LEU A 9 4.62 -10.96 -17.07
C LEU A 9 4.43 -10.06 -18.30
N SER A 10 5.50 -9.74 -19.03
CA SER A 10 5.37 -8.93 -20.26
C SER A 10 4.48 -9.60 -21.29
N GLN A 11 4.57 -10.94 -21.43
CA GLN A 11 3.71 -11.68 -22.35
C GLN A 11 2.23 -11.71 -21.92
N GLU A 12 1.94 -11.89 -20.63
CA GLU A 12 0.56 -11.87 -20.14
C GLU A 12 -0.06 -10.47 -20.20
N ILE A 13 0.71 -9.42 -19.89
CA ILE A 13 0.27 -8.02 -20.10
C ILE A 13 -0.04 -7.79 -21.58
N ALA A 14 0.88 -8.17 -22.48
CA ALA A 14 0.67 -8.04 -23.92
C ALA A 14 -0.59 -8.79 -24.36
N ARG A 15 -0.81 -10.00 -23.84
CA ARG A 15 -1.99 -10.81 -24.14
C ARG A 15 -3.29 -10.09 -23.77
N GLN A 16 -3.40 -9.58 -22.54
CA GLN A 16 -4.58 -8.87 -22.06
C GLN A 16 -4.79 -7.54 -22.80
N MET A 17 -3.72 -6.78 -23.05
CA MET A 17 -3.80 -5.55 -23.83
C MET A 17 -4.32 -5.79 -25.26
N ILE A 18 -3.91 -6.87 -25.92
CA ILE A 18 -4.42 -7.24 -27.25
C ILE A 18 -5.87 -7.74 -27.17
N SER A 19 -6.13 -8.75 -26.33
CA SER A 19 -7.42 -9.45 -26.33
C SER A 19 -8.55 -8.68 -25.65
N ASP A 20 -8.28 -8.03 -24.52
CA ASP A 20 -9.30 -7.41 -23.69
C ASP A 20 -9.44 -5.90 -24.00
N HIS A 21 -8.39 -5.28 -24.54
CA HIS A 21 -8.33 -3.83 -24.79
C HIS A 21 -8.03 -3.43 -26.22
N GLN A 22 -7.91 -4.39 -27.15
CA GLN A 22 -7.70 -4.15 -28.58
C GLN A 22 -6.49 -3.24 -28.88
N CYS A 23 -5.45 -3.31 -28.04
CA CYS A 23 -4.24 -2.51 -28.20
C CYS A 23 -3.31 -3.15 -29.24
N LYS A 24 -2.63 -2.31 -30.03
CA LYS A 24 -1.43 -2.72 -30.77
C LYS A 24 -0.25 -2.78 -29.79
N VAL A 25 0.36 -3.96 -29.64
CA VAL A 25 1.45 -4.17 -28.69
C VAL A 25 2.77 -4.44 -29.41
N ILE A 26 3.80 -3.70 -28.99
CA ILE A 26 5.20 -3.89 -29.39
C ILE A 26 5.94 -4.54 -28.22
N LEU A 27 6.51 -5.72 -28.45
CA LEU A 27 7.38 -6.40 -27.48
C LEU A 27 8.85 -6.19 -27.86
N VAL A 28 9.67 -5.78 -26.90
CA VAL A 28 11.11 -5.60 -27.11
C VAL A 28 11.89 -6.57 -26.23
N PHE A 29 12.74 -7.36 -26.88
CA PHE A 29 13.55 -8.41 -26.28
C PHE A 29 14.98 -7.93 -26.09
N GLU A 30 15.67 -8.46 -25.08
CA GLU A 30 17.11 -8.28 -24.94
C GLU A 30 17.85 -9.03 -26.08
N PRO A 31 19.01 -8.53 -26.55
CA PRO A 31 19.69 -9.08 -27.74
C PRO A 31 20.05 -10.57 -27.61
N ASN A 32 20.33 -11.02 -26.38
CA ASN A 32 20.76 -12.39 -26.09
C ASN A 32 19.61 -13.39 -25.93
N VAL A 33 18.36 -12.97 -26.18
CA VAL A 33 17.18 -13.83 -26.07
C VAL A 33 16.73 -14.28 -27.44
N GLN A 34 16.58 -15.60 -27.61
CA GLN A 34 16.07 -16.18 -28.84
C GLN A 34 14.63 -15.72 -29.09
N LEU A 35 14.40 -15.13 -30.25
CA LEU A 35 13.07 -14.70 -30.68
C LEU A 35 12.16 -15.92 -30.92
N PRO A 36 10.86 -15.82 -30.59
CA PRO A 36 9.92 -16.91 -30.83
C PRO A 36 9.85 -17.25 -32.33
N SER A 37 10.09 -18.52 -32.65
CA SER A 37 10.17 -19.04 -34.04
C SER A 37 8.83 -19.04 -34.79
N LYS A 38 7.72 -18.80 -34.08
CA LYS A 38 6.39 -18.51 -34.64
C LYS A 38 5.79 -17.36 -33.85
N LYS A 39 5.10 -16.44 -34.54
CA LYS A 39 4.18 -15.46 -33.95
C LYS A 39 2.97 -16.17 -33.33
N SER A 40 3.15 -17.13 -32.41
CA SER A 40 2.04 -17.83 -31.78
C SER A 40 2.46 -18.38 -30.42
N ASP A 41 1.74 -17.97 -29.38
CA ASP A 41 1.66 -18.80 -28.17
C ASP A 41 0.79 -20.02 -28.48
N SER A 42 1.43 -21.20 -28.52
CA SER A 42 0.85 -22.49 -28.95
C SER A 42 -0.36 -22.97 -28.13
N LYS A 43 -0.74 -22.25 -27.06
CA LYS A 43 -1.94 -22.54 -26.26
C LYS A 43 -3.13 -21.63 -26.55
N ASN A 44 -2.94 -20.43 -27.11
CA ASN A 44 -3.99 -19.39 -27.17
C ASN A 44 -4.12 -18.66 -28.53
N ASN A 45 -3.38 -19.04 -29.58
CA ASN A 45 -3.51 -18.42 -30.92
C ASN A 45 -3.28 -16.90 -30.98
N LEU A 46 -2.62 -16.28 -30.00
CA LEU A 46 -2.24 -14.87 -30.09
C LEU A 46 -0.97 -14.70 -30.92
N ILE A 47 -1.10 -13.90 -31.98
CA ILE A 47 -0.02 -13.51 -32.87
C ILE A 47 0.52 -12.16 -32.38
N PHE A 48 1.71 -12.14 -31.78
CA PHE A 48 2.42 -10.89 -31.53
C PHE A 48 2.93 -10.35 -32.86
N GLU A 49 2.33 -9.25 -33.33
CA GLU A 49 2.56 -8.76 -34.69
C GLU A 49 3.89 -8.02 -34.84
N THR A 50 4.33 -7.31 -33.79
CA THR A 50 5.50 -6.43 -33.79
C THR A 50 6.48 -6.78 -32.67
N ILE A 51 7.69 -7.19 -33.04
CA ILE A 51 8.76 -7.60 -32.11
C ILE A 51 10.07 -6.93 -32.52
N TYR A 52 10.82 -6.42 -31.52
CA TYR A 52 12.15 -5.84 -31.69
C TYR A 52 13.16 -6.44 -30.71
N GLN A 53 14.45 -6.22 -30.98
CA GLN A 53 15.53 -6.46 -30.02
C GLN A 53 16.28 -5.15 -29.75
N CYS A 54 16.68 -4.93 -28.50
CA CYS A 54 17.43 -3.74 -28.12
C CYS A 54 18.14 -3.97 -26.78
N ASN A 55 19.42 -3.60 -26.70
CA ASN A 55 20.12 -3.42 -25.43
C ASN A 55 19.74 -2.07 -24.82
N PHE A 56 18.93 -2.07 -23.76
CA PHE A 56 18.49 -0.82 -23.13
C PHE A 56 19.61 -0.06 -22.37
N LEU A 57 20.77 -0.68 -22.16
CA LEU A 57 21.94 -0.02 -21.57
C LEU A 57 22.70 0.83 -22.60
N ASP A 58 22.53 0.57 -23.90
CA ASP A 58 23.18 1.34 -24.97
C ASP A 58 22.23 2.42 -25.50
N HIS A 59 22.57 3.68 -25.25
CA HIS A 59 21.80 4.84 -25.70
C HIS A 59 21.57 4.86 -27.22
N ASN A 60 22.57 4.49 -28.03
CA ASN A 60 22.48 4.53 -29.48
C ASN A 60 21.57 3.43 -30.02
N GLU A 61 21.58 2.25 -29.40
CA GLU A 61 20.62 1.19 -29.74
C GLU A 61 19.20 1.61 -29.42
N VAL A 62 18.95 2.21 -28.25
CA VAL A 62 17.61 2.70 -27.88
C VAL A 62 17.12 3.81 -28.82
N LYS A 63 18.02 4.70 -29.25
CA LYS A 63 17.72 5.73 -30.26
C LYS A 63 17.39 5.12 -31.62
N LYS A 64 18.11 4.08 -32.03
CA LYS A 64 17.85 3.35 -33.27
C LYS A 64 16.49 2.64 -33.20
N LEU A 65 16.21 1.92 -32.11
CA LEU A 65 14.92 1.29 -31.84
C LEU A 65 13.76 2.28 -31.95
N ARG A 66 13.89 3.45 -31.30
CA ARG A 66 12.87 4.51 -31.38
C ARG A 66 12.59 4.92 -32.82
N ASN A 67 13.64 5.15 -33.61
CA ASN A 67 13.48 5.56 -35.01
C ASN A 67 12.79 4.45 -35.83
N GLU A 68 13.17 3.19 -35.64
CA GLU A 68 12.56 2.05 -36.33
C GLU A 68 11.07 1.88 -35.96
N ILE A 69 10.72 2.02 -34.67
CA ILE A 69 9.33 1.95 -34.21
C ILE A 69 8.51 3.11 -34.82
N TYR A 70 9.01 4.34 -34.76
CA TYR A 70 8.24 5.50 -35.26
C TYR A 70 8.07 5.46 -36.78
N GLN A 71 9.02 4.88 -37.51
CA GLN A 71 8.92 4.68 -38.96
C GLN A 71 7.93 3.57 -39.33
N ASN A 72 7.94 2.44 -38.61
CA ASN A 72 7.18 1.25 -39.01
C ASN A 72 5.81 1.10 -38.32
N ASP A 73 5.70 1.56 -37.08
CA ASP A 73 4.55 1.31 -36.21
C ASP A 73 3.84 2.57 -35.70
N GLY A 74 4.47 3.74 -35.85
CA GLY A 74 3.96 5.03 -35.37
C GLY A 74 4.38 5.37 -33.93
N THR A 75 3.73 6.36 -33.34
CA THR A 75 4.02 6.81 -31.97
C THR A 75 3.55 5.82 -30.92
N ILE A 76 4.18 5.84 -29.74
CA ILE A 76 3.79 5.01 -28.60
C ILE A 76 2.95 5.85 -27.63
N ASP A 77 1.83 5.31 -27.15
CA ASP A 77 1.01 5.92 -26.10
C ASP A 77 1.35 5.41 -24.69
N ILE A 78 1.76 4.14 -24.58
CA ILE A 78 2.08 3.47 -23.31
C ILE A 78 3.41 2.75 -23.43
N LEU A 79 4.37 3.12 -22.57
CA LEU A 79 5.66 2.46 -22.41
C LEU A 79 5.70 1.76 -21.05
N ILE A 80 5.80 0.42 -21.07
CA ILE A 80 5.92 -0.42 -19.88
C ILE A 80 7.34 -0.95 -19.79
N GLU A 81 8.10 -0.41 -18.85
CA GLU A 81 9.44 -0.84 -18.51
C GLU A 81 9.38 -1.93 -17.44
N ASN A 82 9.46 -3.19 -17.88
CA ASN A 82 9.50 -4.35 -16.99
C ASN A 82 10.96 -4.78 -16.73
N GLY A 83 11.64 -4.05 -15.84
CA GLY A 83 13.04 -4.34 -15.51
C GLY A 83 13.17 -5.50 -14.53
N ARG A 84 14.24 -6.28 -14.64
CA ARG A 84 14.67 -7.16 -13.53
C ARG A 84 15.25 -6.32 -12.41
N VAL A 85 14.86 -6.63 -11.19
CA VAL A 85 15.36 -6.00 -9.96
C VAL A 85 16.47 -6.88 -9.36
N PRO A 86 17.46 -6.33 -8.64
CA PRO A 86 18.47 -7.11 -7.95
C PRO A 86 17.87 -8.26 -7.12
N THR A 87 18.27 -9.49 -7.40
CA THR A 87 17.87 -10.63 -6.56
C THR A 87 18.99 -10.92 -5.57
N ALA A 88 18.69 -10.93 -4.27
CA ALA A 88 19.51 -11.64 -3.30
C ALA A 88 19.62 -13.11 -3.74
N SER A 89 20.79 -13.71 -3.54
CA SER A 89 21.05 -15.12 -3.83
C SER A 89 19.93 -16.02 -3.27
N LYS A 90 19.42 -16.96 -4.07
CA LYS A 90 18.45 -18.00 -3.64
C LYS A 90 19.08 -19.12 -2.82
N ASP A 91 20.35 -19.01 -2.45
CA ASP A 91 21.07 -20.03 -1.69
C ASP A 91 20.87 -19.83 -0.16
N PRO A 92 20.09 -20.69 0.51
CA PRO A 92 19.80 -20.58 1.94
C PRO A 92 21.03 -20.81 2.85
N LEU A 93 22.18 -21.20 2.30
CA LEU A 93 23.44 -21.38 3.03
C LEU A 93 24.45 -20.25 2.83
N SER A 94 24.16 -19.29 1.94
CA SER A 94 25.08 -18.17 1.70
C SER A 94 24.86 -17.04 2.72
N ILE A 95 25.57 -17.11 3.84
CA ILE A 95 25.62 -16.07 4.89
C ILE A 95 26.16 -14.71 4.38
N PHE A 96 26.50 -14.62 3.09
CA PHE A 96 26.98 -13.44 2.36
C PHE A 96 26.18 -13.14 1.08
N ALA A 97 24.89 -13.51 1.03
CA ALA A 97 24.00 -13.43 -0.15
C ALA A 97 23.79 -12.04 -0.81
N PHE A 98 24.36 -10.96 -0.24
CA PHE A 98 24.29 -9.60 -0.77
C PHE A 98 25.71 -9.15 -1.13
N SER A 99 26.07 -9.19 -2.42
CA SER A 99 27.27 -8.50 -2.89
C SER A 99 26.90 -7.03 -3.10
N PRO A 100 27.48 -6.09 -2.34
CA PRO A 100 27.25 -4.66 -2.56
C PRO A 100 27.56 -4.26 -3.99
N ASP A 101 28.62 -4.82 -4.60
CA ASP A 101 29.01 -4.55 -5.98
C ASP A 101 27.93 -4.98 -6.97
N ARG A 102 27.38 -6.18 -6.80
CA ARG A 102 26.28 -6.67 -7.64
C ARG A 102 25.03 -5.81 -7.50
N PHE A 103 24.68 -5.42 -6.28
CA PHE A 103 23.55 -4.53 -6.03
C PHE A 103 23.75 -3.15 -6.69
N ILE A 104 24.96 -2.58 -6.57
CA ILE A 104 25.34 -1.31 -7.20
C ILE A 104 25.25 -1.43 -8.73
N GLU A 105 25.80 -2.49 -9.31
CA GLU A 105 25.80 -2.74 -10.75
C GLU A 105 24.38 -2.91 -11.29
N GLU A 106 23.57 -3.79 -10.68
CA GLU A 106 22.18 -4.04 -11.09
C GLU A 106 21.31 -2.78 -10.93
N THR A 107 21.50 -2.00 -9.85
CA THR A 107 20.83 -0.71 -9.65
C THR A 107 21.25 0.31 -10.71
N SER A 108 22.55 0.42 -11.00
CA SER A 108 23.09 1.35 -12.01
C SER A 108 22.59 1.02 -13.41
N ASN A 109 22.55 -0.27 -13.76
CA ASN A 109 22.00 -0.75 -15.03
C ASN A 109 20.51 -0.44 -15.14
N LYS A 110 19.74 -0.61 -14.06
CA LYS A 110 18.33 -0.27 -14.03
C LYS A 110 18.11 1.23 -14.24
N ILE A 111 18.81 2.09 -13.50
CA ILE A 111 18.72 3.55 -13.66
C ILE A 111 19.11 3.95 -15.09
N THR A 112 20.22 3.42 -15.61
CA THR A 112 20.70 3.69 -16.97
C THR A 112 19.67 3.32 -18.03
N SER A 113 19.08 2.12 -17.94
CA SER A 113 18.06 1.68 -18.90
C SER A 113 16.78 2.52 -18.83
N THR A 114 16.32 2.88 -17.62
CA THR A 114 15.19 3.80 -17.46
C THR A 114 15.49 5.17 -18.07
N LEU A 115 16.67 5.75 -17.79
CA LEU A 115 17.08 7.04 -18.36
C LEU A 115 17.11 7.00 -19.88
N ASN A 116 17.68 5.95 -20.48
CA ASN A 116 17.71 5.79 -21.93
C ASN A 116 16.30 5.74 -22.53
N LEU A 117 15.37 5.03 -21.88
CA LEU A 117 13.97 4.97 -22.29
C LEU A 117 13.27 6.33 -22.15
N LEU A 118 13.47 7.02 -21.03
CA LEU A 118 12.91 8.34 -20.80
C LEU A 118 13.37 9.33 -21.87
N ILE A 119 14.68 9.45 -22.08
CA ILE A 119 15.28 10.38 -23.04
C ILE A 119 14.76 10.14 -24.47
N ASN A 120 14.60 8.88 -24.87
CA ASN A 120 14.24 8.56 -26.24
C ASN A 120 12.73 8.56 -26.51
N PHE A 121 11.89 8.14 -25.57
CA PHE A 121 10.46 7.92 -25.82
C PHE A 121 9.53 8.96 -25.18
N VAL A 122 9.90 9.56 -24.04
CA VAL A 122 9.05 10.57 -23.36
C VAL A 122 8.74 11.79 -24.23
N PRO A 123 9.68 12.33 -25.02
CA PRO A 123 9.37 13.52 -25.82
C PRO A 123 8.19 13.30 -26.76
N ALA A 124 8.07 12.13 -27.40
CA ALA A 124 6.92 11.81 -28.24
C ALA A 124 5.65 11.50 -27.42
N LEU A 125 5.79 10.82 -26.27
CA LEU A 125 4.67 10.54 -25.37
C LEU A 125 3.96 11.82 -24.91
N LYS A 126 4.70 12.91 -24.64
CA LYS A 126 4.15 14.23 -24.28
C LYS A 126 3.33 14.91 -25.37
N HIS A 127 3.61 14.58 -26.64
CA HIS A 127 2.99 15.20 -27.80
C HIS A 127 2.00 14.26 -28.51
N SER A 128 1.69 13.10 -27.90
CA SER A 128 0.60 12.24 -28.37
C SER A 128 -0.74 12.97 -28.27
N THR A 129 -1.70 12.54 -29.08
CA THR A 129 -3.09 13.03 -29.05
C THR A 129 -3.85 12.61 -27.79
N ARG A 130 -3.26 11.73 -26.96
CA ARG A 130 -3.78 11.23 -25.68
C ARG A 130 -2.72 11.38 -24.59
N PRO A 131 -3.10 11.34 -23.29
CA PRO A 131 -2.13 11.27 -22.20
C PRO A 131 -1.17 10.09 -22.41
N GLY A 132 0.13 10.39 -22.40
CA GLY A 132 1.17 9.37 -22.54
C GLY A 132 1.45 8.71 -21.19
N HIS A 133 1.69 7.40 -21.18
CA HIS A 133 2.02 6.66 -19.97
C HIS A 133 3.44 6.11 -20.01
N PHE A 134 4.22 6.39 -18.97
CA PHE A 134 5.48 5.72 -18.69
C PHE A 134 5.34 4.93 -17.39
N VAL A 135 5.39 3.61 -17.50
CA VAL A 135 5.09 2.67 -16.43
C VAL A 135 6.34 1.87 -16.12
N THR A 136 6.83 1.92 -14.88
CA THR A 136 7.92 1.05 -14.43
C THR A 136 7.37 -0.04 -13.53
N ILE A 137 7.80 -1.28 -13.77
CA ILE A 137 7.41 -2.43 -12.96
C ILE A 137 8.64 -2.92 -12.19
N GLN A 138 8.47 -3.13 -10.88
CA GLN A 138 9.50 -3.58 -9.95
C GLN A 138 9.01 -4.79 -9.14
N SER A 139 9.84 -5.83 -9.03
CA SER A 139 9.50 -7.13 -8.43
C SER A 139 9.81 -7.26 -6.92
N ASP A 140 10.38 -6.23 -6.29
CA ASP A 140 10.52 -6.16 -4.83
C ASP A 140 10.50 -4.70 -4.32
N ALA A 141 10.13 -4.50 -3.04
CA ALA A 141 10.13 -3.16 -2.43
C ALA A 141 11.54 -2.68 -2.06
N SER A 142 12.47 -3.61 -1.80
CA SER A 142 13.87 -3.34 -1.44
C SER A 142 14.69 -2.79 -2.60
N GLY A 143 14.61 -3.41 -3.78
CA GLY A 143 15.27 -2.95 -5.00
C GLY A 143 14.47 -1.88 -5.76
N ALA A 144 13.18 -1.68 -5.47
CA ALA A 144 12.47 -0.49 -5.91
C ALA A 144 12.91 0.79 -5.17
N ARG A 145 13.54 0.68 -4.00
CA ARG A 145 13.87 1.84 -3.14
C ARG A 145 14.74 2.89 -3.83
N PRO A 146 15.87 2.56 -4.50
CA PRO A 146 16.64 3.56 -5.24
C PRO A 146 15.83 4.26 -6.33
N PHE A 147 14.92 3.54 -6.98
CA PHE A 147 14.04 4.10 -8.02
C PHE A 147 12.96 5.02 -7.44
N LEU A 148 12.38 4.65 -6.29
CA LEU A 148 11.41 5.48 -5.57
C LEU A 148 12.06 6.74 -4.99
N GLU A 149 13.28 6.62 -4.45
CA GLU A 149 14.06 7.75 -3.93
C GLU A 149 14.47 8.73 -5.04
N THR A 150 14.72 8.25 -6.26
CA THR A 150 15.07 9.09 -7.45
C THR A 150 13.85 9.60 -8.23
N SER A 151 12.64 9.34 -7.74
CA SER A 151 11.39 9.78 -8.38
C SER A 151 11.30 11.30 -8.60
N PRO A 152 11.73 12.17 -7.65
CA PRO A 152 11.76 13.62 -7.85
C PRO A 152 12.65 14.03 -9.03
N GLU A 153 13.84 13.46 -9.15
CA GLU A 153 14.81 13.72 -10.22
C GLU A 153 14.31 13.23 -11.57
N ILE A 154 13.68 12.05 -11.62
CA ILE A 154 13.02 11.53 -12.82
C ILE A 154 11.91 12.46 -13.28
N LYS A 155 11.09 12.99 -12.35
CA LYS A 155 10.05 13.97 -12.69
C LYS A 155 10.64 15.25 -13.24
N GLU A 156 11.77 15.71 -12.70
CA GLU A 156 12.44 16.92 -13.18
C GLU A 156 13.08 16.72 -14.57
N LEU A 157 13.73 15.57 -14.80
CA LEU A 157 14.22 15.18 -16.11
C LEU A 157 13.06 15.11 -17.12
N VAL A 158 11.94 14.48 -16.75
CA VAL A 158 10.76 14.43 -17.60
C VAL A 158 10.26 15.84 -17.93
N ARG A 159 10.26 16.79 -16.99
CA ARG A 159 9.88 18.19 -17.29
C ARG A 159 10.85 18.84 -18.28
N SER A 160 12.16 18.61 -18.11
CA SER A 160 13.20 19.22 -18.97
C SER A 160 13.30 18.62 -20.36
N LEU A 161 12.91 17.35 -20.53
CA LEU A 161 12.79 16.67 -21.82
C LEU A 161 11.62 17.25 -22.62
N ASN A 162 11.82 18.42 -23.24
CA ASN A 162 10.96 18.97 -24.28
C ASN A 162 11.63 18.79 -25.63
N VAL A 163 10.83 18.54 -26.66
CA VAL A 163 11.31 18.38 -28.02
C VAL A 163 11.84 19.72 -28.55
N GLU A 164 13.14 19.80 -28.86
CA GLU A 164 13.61 20.57 -30.01
C GLU A 164 13.26 19.77 -31.27
N ALA A 165 12.08 19.99 -31.84
CA ALA A 165 11.76 19.55 -33.19
C ALA A 165 10.93 20.62 -33.87
N ASP A 166 11.58 21.23 -34.85
CA ASP A 166 11.03 21.66 -36.13
C ASP A 166 9.64 22.29 -36.13
N ASN A 167 9.64 23.63 -36.13
CA ASN A 167 8.75 24.55 -36.87
C ASN A 167 7.22 24.36 -36.86
N GLU A 168 6.65 23.39 -36.16
CA GLU A 168 5.22 23.29 -35.95
C GLU A 168 4.84 23.90 -34.60
N LYS A 169 3.77 24.71 -34.62
CA LYS A 169 3.28 25.46 -33.46
C LYS A 169 3.25 24.58 -32.21
N PRO A 170 3.73 25.08 -31.05
CA PRO A 170 3.73 24.32 -29.81
C PRO A 170 2.29 23.91 -29.47
N ARG A 171 1.99 22.61 -29.58
CA ARG A 171 0.81 22.02 -28.94
C ARG A 171 1.05 22.06 -27.44
N ALA A 172 0.03 22.44 -26.68
CA ALA A 172 0.10 22.34 -25.22
C ALA A 172 0.55 20.92 -24.83
N PRO A 173 1.54 20.75 -23.95
CA PRO A 173 1.96 19.42 -23.52
C PRO A 173 0.77 18.71 -22.89
N ASN A 174 0.39 17.55 -23.43
CA ASN A 174 -0.62 16.70 -22.80
C ASN A 174 0.00 16.05 -21.54
N GLU A 175 -0.83 15.77 -20.53
CA GLU A 175 -0.35 15.20 -19.27
C GLU A 175 0.34 13.85 -19.51
N LEU A 176 1.59 13.71 -19.03
CA LEU A 176 2.32 12.45 -19.00
C LEU A 176 2.13 11.79 -17.63
N CYS A 177 1.55 10.59 -17.61
CA CYS A 177 1.38 9.80 -16.41
C CYS A 177 2.63 8.95 -16.14
N LEU A 178 3.31 9.21 -15.01
CA LEU A 178 4.39 8.38 -14.50
C LEU A 178 3.86 7.43 -13.44
N SER A 179 3.94 6.12 -13.68
CA SER A 179 3.47 5.09 -12.75
C SER A 179 4.58 4.12 -12.39
N THR A 180 4.76 3.85 -11.10
CA THR A 180 5.63 2.77 -10.62
C THR A 180 4.75 1.70 -9.99
N VAL A 181 4.78 0.49 -10.55
CA VAL A 181 4.14 -0.69 -9.96
C VAL A 181 5.20 -1.47 -9.20
N VAL A 182 4.97 -1.67 -7.91
CA VAL A 182 5.79 -2.55 -7.07
C VAL A 182 4.96 -3.78 -6.72
N TYR A 183 5.45 -4.95 -7.07
CA TYR A 183 4.90 -6.23 -6.62
C TYR A 183 5.97 -7.00 -5.86
N ASN A 184 5.57 -7.92 -4.99
CA ASN A 184 6.51 -8.73 -4.21
C ASN A 184 6.63 -10.13 -4.85
N ASP A 185 7.75 -10.42 -5.53
CA ASP A 185 8.02 -11.71 -6.19
C ASP A 185 8.67 -12.75 -5.26
N ASN A 186 8.67 -12.51 -3.94
CA ASN A 186 9.12 -13.51 -2.98
C ASN A 186 8.11 -14.66 -2.94
N LYS A 187 8.35 -15.68 -3.78
CA LYS A 187 7.73 -16.99 -3.66
C LYS A 187 8.01 -17.52 -2.27
N SER A 188 7.00 -17.49 -1.43
CA SER A 188 7.09 -18.11 -0.12
C SER A 188 7.00 -19.62 -0.31
N ASP A 189 8.01 -20.36 0.16
CA ASP A 189 7.99 -21.83 0.17
C ASP A 189 6.92 -22.41 1.13
N SER A 190 6.27 -21.55 1.92
CA SER A 190 5.15 -21.95 2.74
C SER A 190 3.88 -22.14 1.90
N LYS A 191 3.31 -23.35 2.00
CA LYS A 191 2.03 -23.73 1.39
C LYS A 191 0.88 -22.79 1.75
N LEU A 192 0.99 -22.02 2.85
CA LEU A 192 -0.01 -21.04 3.28
C LEU A 192 -0.02 -19.80 2.37
N PHE A 193 1.15 -19.29 1.98
CA PHE A 193 1.27 -18.04 1.22
C PHE A 193 0.96 -18.19 -0.27
N LYS A 194 1.00 -19.42 -0.82
CA LYS A 194 0.55 -19.71 -2.19
C LYS A 194 -0.91 -19.32 -2.48
N LYS A 195 -1.74 -19.16 -1.43
CA LYS A 195 -3.14 -18.75 -1.53
C LYS A 195 -3.33 -17.22 -1.60
N PHE A 196 -2.27 -16.45 -1.31
CA PHE A 196 -2.22 -14.98 -1.28
C PHE A 196 -1.42 -14.38 -2.45
N GLU A 197 -0.78 -15.23 -3.26
CA GLU A 197 -0.08 -14.81 -4.47
C GLU A 197 -1.12 -14.53 -5.57
N LEU A 198 -1.20 -13.27 -6.05
CA LEU A 198 -1.88 -12.99 -7.30
C LEU A 198 -1.28 -13.88 -8.37
N ASN A 199 -2.11 -14.63 -9.06
CA ASN A 199 -1.61 -15.38 -10.20
C ASN A 199 -1.17 -14.40 -11.31
N LEU A 200 -0.36 -14.88 -12.25
CA LEU A 200 0.21 -14.03 -13.31
C LEU A 200 -0.84 -13.22 -14.08
N HIS A 201 -2.02 -13.82 -14.31
CA HIS A 201 -3.13 -13.19 -15.01
C HIS A 201 -3.75 -12.05 -14.17
N GLU A 202 -3.99 -12.28 -12.88
CA GLU A 202 -4.52 -11.25 -11.96
C GLU A 202 -3.53 -10.10 -11.74
N MET A 203 -2.23 -10.40 -11.69
CA MET A 203 -1.18 -9.40 -11.56
C MET A 203 -1.11 -8.50 -12.79
N ALA A 204 -1.10 -9.09 -14.00
CA ALA A 204 -1.16 -8.34 -15.26
C ALA A 204 -2.42 -7.48 -15.35
N GLY A 205 -3.58 -8.04 -14.98
CA GLY A 205 -4.85 -7.28 -14.97
C GLY A 205 -4.83 -6.12 -13.98
N THR A 206 -4.16 -6.28 -12.83
CA THR A 206 -4.01 -5.20 -11.84
C THR A 206 -3.11 -4.08 -12.36
N ILE A 207 -2.01 -4.42 -13.02
CA ILE A 207 -1.13 -3.45 -13.69
C ILE A 207 -1.91 -2.66 -14.73
N ILE A 208 -2.65 -3.34 -15.62
CA ILE A 208 -3.42 -2.70 -16.69
C ILE A 208 -4.51 -1.77 -16.14
N ARG A 209 -5.26 -2.22 -15.12
CA ARG A 209 -6.22 -1.34 -14.42
C ARG A 209 -5.55 -0.12 -13.81
N GLY A 210 -4.34 -0.28 -13.30
CA GLY A 210 -3.53 0.83 -12.80
C GLY A 210 -3.21 1.86 -13.87
N ILE A 211 -2.73 1.40 -15.02
CA ILE A 211 -2.43 2.24 -16.19
C ILE A 211 -3.70 2.99 -16.63
N GLN A 212 -4.84 2.30 -16.72
CA GLN A 212 -6.13 2.90 -17.10
C GLN A 212 -6.66 3.93 -16.12
N SER A 213 -6.31 3.82 -14.84
CA SER A 213 -6.83 4.70 -13.80
C SER A 213 -6.12 6.05 -13.73
N GLU A 214 -5.02 6.25 -14.48
CA GLU A 214 -4.13 7.43 -14.43
C GLU A 214 -3.60 7.78 -13.02
N LYS A 215 -3.86 6.91 -12.03
CA LYS A 215 -3.52 7.07 -10.62
C LYS A 215 -2.42 6.09 -10.23
N GLN A 216 -1.52 6.55 -9.37
CA GLN A 216 -0.54 5.69 -8.72
C GLN A 216 -1.29 4.62 -7.90
N VAL A 217 -1.27 3.37 -8.37
CA VAL A 217 -1.87 2.23 -7.66
C VAL A 217 -1.04 1.92 -6.43
N VAL A 218 -1.58 2.16 -5.24
CA VAL A 218 -0.92 1.74 -4.01
C VAL A 218 -1.93 1.14 -3.06
N VAL A 219 -1.89 -0.19 -2.95
CA VAL A 219 -2.41 -0.91 -1.79
C VAL A 219 -1.21 -1.19 -0.89
N THR A 220 -1.24 -0.64 0.32
CA THR A 220 -0.13 -0.75 1.26
C THR A 220 -0.46 -1.80 2.30
N TYR A 221 0.43 -2.78 2.44
CA TYR A 221 0.35 -3.78 3.49
C TYR A 221 1.39 -3.52 4.57
N LEU A 222 0.98 -3.64 5.82
CA LEU A 222 1.88 -3.68 6.97
C LEU A 222 1.69 -5.02 7.69
N LEU A 223 2.70 -5.88 7.56
CA LEU A 223 2.75 -7.22 8.15
C LEU A 223 3.91 -7.28 9.13
N ALA A 224 3.71 -8.00 10.24
CA ALA A 224 4.81 -8.36 11.10
C ALA A 224 5.76 -9.33 10.36
N ASP A 225 7.07 -9.07 10.43
CA ASP A 225 8.14 -9.84 9.79
C ASP A 225 8.94 -10.72 10.77
N GLY A 226 8.62 -10.64 12.07
CA GLY A 226 9.30 -11.38 13.14
C GLY A 226 10.50 -10.65 13.74
N ASP A 227 10.92 -9.51 13.19
CA ASP A 227 12.01 -8.70 13.73
C ASP A 227 11.49 -7.72 14.80
N SER A 228 11.35 -8.21 16.04
CA SER A 228 10.86 -7.37 17.14
C SER A 228 11.72 -6.11 17.36
N PRO A 229 13.07 -6.18 17.45
CA PRO A 229 13.90 -4.98 17.52
C PRO A 229 13.68 -4.00 16.36
N GLY A 230 13.44 -4.50 15.14
CA GLY A 230 13.19 -3.71 13.95
C GLY A 230 11.77 -3.11 13.81
N THR A 231 10.86 -3.37 14.74
CA THR A 231 9.42 -3.02 14.59
C THR A 231 9.18 -1.54 14.26
N TYR A 232 9.85 -0.61 14.94
CA TYR A 232 9.65 0.82 14.68
C TYR A 232 10.18 1.25 13.31
N SER A 233 11.30 0.67 12.87
CA SER A 233 11.83 0.90 11.53
C SER A 233 10.88 0.38 10.46
N LEU A 234 10.27 -0.80 10.68
CA LEU A 234 9.22 -1.34 9.80
C LEU A 234 8.00 -0.42 9.74
N LEU A 235 7.47 0.02 10.88
CA LEU A 235 6.32 0.92 10.96
C LEU A 235 6.60 2.24 10.23
N ASN A 236 7.74 2.87 10.50
CA ASN A 236 8.14 4.14 9.89
C ASN A 236 8.36 4.00 8.37
N ARG A 237 8.94 2.87 7.94
CA ARG A 237 9.16 2.57 6.52
C ARG A 237 7.85 2.43 5.76
N VAL A 238 6.85 1.76 6.33
CA VAL A 238 5.58 1.47 5.64
C VAL A 238 4.59 2.63 5.74
N LEU A 239 4.46 3.24 6.92
CA LEU A 239 3.47 4.28 7.18
C LEU A 239 4.03 5.71 7.03
N GLY A 240 5.36 5.86 6.91
CA GLY A 240 6.06 7.13 6.72
C GLY A 240 6.29 7.91 8.03
N GLY A 241 7.45 8.55 8.15
CA GLY A 241 7.86 9.34 9.33
C GLY A 241 7.89 8.53 10.63
N THR A 242 7.79 9.19 11.78
CA THR A 242 7.59 8.52 13.08
C THR A 242 6.13 8.12 13.23
N ALA A 243 5.79 6.93 12.77
CA ALA A 243 4.42 6.46 12.61
C ALA A 243 3.77 5.95 13.91
N TYR A 244 4.49 5.96 15.04
CA TYR A 244 4.03 5.46 16.32
C TYR A 244 3.92 6.55 17.38
N GLU A 245 3.06 6.31 18.37
CA GLU A 245 2.82 7.12 19.56
C GLU A 245 2.82 6.20 20.77
N VAL A 246 3.93 6.20 21.51
CA VAL A 246 4.23 5.22 22.57
C VAL A 246 4.83 5.91 23.81
N PRO A 247 4.81 5.27 24.99
CA PRO A 247 5.35 5.82 26.24
C PRO A 247 6.80 5.38 26.54
N ASP A 248 7.57 4.92 25.55
CA ASP A 248 8.97 4.46 25.69
C ASP A 248 9.92 5.45 26.43
N CYS A 249 9.56 6.73 26.48
CA CYS A 249 10.31 7.75 27.19
C CYS A 249 10.18 7.67 28.73
N VAL A 250 9.19 6.95 29.27
CA VAL A 250 8.96 6.82 30.72
C VAL A 250 9.75 5.66 31.31
N HIS A 251 9.83 4.55 30.57
CA HIS A 251 10.65 3.40 30.90
C HIS A 251 11.12 2.75 29.59
N PRO A 252 12.41 2.40 29.48
CA PRO A 252 13.08 2.15 28.20
C PRO A 252 12.81 0.74 27.67
N ILE A 253 11.53 0.41 27.48
CA ILE A 253 11.09 -0.78 26.78
C ILE A 253 10.32 -0.39 25.53
N GLN A 254 10.33 -1.29 24.56
CA GLN A 254 9.58 -1.12 23.33
C GLN A 254 8.11 -1.50 23.57
N HIS A 255 7.19 -0.57 23.36
CA HIS A 255 5.76 -0.82 23.59
C HIS A 255 5.04 -1.42 22.38
N ILE A 256 5.70 -1.51 21.22
CA ILE A 256 5.21 -2.30 20.08
C ILE A 256 6.30 -3.28 19.67
N THR A 257 6.06 -4.55 19.96
CA THR A 257 6.98 -5.65 19.64
C THR A 257 6.35 -6.59 18.62
N GLN A 258 7.10 -7.62 18.23
CA GLN A 258 6.59 -8.71 17.39
C GLN A 258 6.75 -10.05 18.10
N GLN A 259 5.82 -10.97 17.89
CA GLN A 259 5.94 -12.36 18.33
C GLN A 259 5.23 -13.29 17.35
N THR A 260 5.64 -14.56 17.30
CA THR A 260 4.88 -15.58 16.55
C THR A 260 3.60 -15.92 17.31
N ASP A 261 2.46 -15.76 16.64
CA ASP A 261 1.16 -16.22 17.16
C ASP A 261 0.94 -17.68 16.78
N ALA A 262 0.60 -18.52 17.76
CA ALA A 262 0.44 -19.96 17.56
C ALA A 262 -0.83 -20.32 16.77
N GLU A 263 -1.88 -19.49 16.83
CA GLU A 263 -3.14 -19.72 16.12
C GLU A 263 -3.01 -19.35 14.63
N LEU A 264 -2.32 -18.25 14.33
CA LEU A 264 -2.07 -17.83 12.95
C LEU A 264 -0.83 -18.46 12.32
N GLY A 265 0.10 -19.00 13.12
CA GLY A 265 1.35 -19.60 12.63
C GLY A 265 2.31 -18.60 11.99
N GLN A 266 2.18 -17.31 12.32
CA GLN A 266 2.97 -16.22 11.73
C GLN A 266 3.28 -15.13 12.77
N PRO A 267 4.29 -14.29 12.54
CA PRO A 267 4.54 -13.11 13.36
C PRO A 267 3.32 -12.17 13.38
N VAL A 268 3.10 -11.54 14.53
CA VAL A 268 2.07 -10.51 14.77
C VAL A 268 2.67 -9.37 15.59
N PHE A 269 2.07 -8.19 15.49
CA PHE A 269 2.43 -7.07 16.36
C PHE A 269 1.75 -7.21 17.73
N VAL A 270 2.46 -6.84 18.79
CA VAL A 270 1.97 -6.81 20.17
C VAL A 270 2.09 -5.39 20.70
N PHE A 271 0.95 -4.79 21.02
CA PHE A 271 0.87 -3.45 21.58
C PHE A 271 0.70 -3.57 23.08
N HIS A 272 1.72 -3.16 23.84
CA HIS A 272 1.76 -3.24 25.29
C HIS A 272 1.18 -1.97 25.92
N SER A 273 0.42 -2.12 27.00
CA SER A 273 -0.09 -1.02 27.81
C SER A 273 -0.02 -1.37 29.29
N HIS A 274 0.88 -0.71 30.02
CA HIS A 274 1.07 -0.85 31.46
C HIS A 274 0.27 0.23 32.20
N VAL A 275 -0.47 -0.15 33.24
CA VAL A 275 -1.33 0.80 33.98
C VAL A 275 -0.49 1.77 34.81
N ASP A 276 0.54 1.25 35.47
CA ASP A 276 1.30 2.01 36.46
C ASP A 276 2.45 2.81 35.87
N LEU A 277 3.08 2.28 34.82
CA LEU A 277 4.30 2.84 34.23
C LEU A 277 4.03 3.76 33.03
N ASP A 278 2.97 3.50 32.26
CA ASP A 278 2.78 4.19 30.99
C ASP A 278 2.00 5.51 31.15
N ASN A 279 2.13 6.37 30.14
CA ASN A 279 1.34 7.58 29.97
C ASN A 279 1.10 7.87 28.49
N ASP A 280 0.67 9.08 28.13
CA ASP A 280 0.64 9.53 26.73
C ASP A 280 1.90 10.35 26.42
N ARG A 281 2.91 9.63 25.91
CA ARG A 281 4.15 10.15 25.31
C ARG A 281 4.92 11.11 26.22
N CYS A 282 5.00 10.83 27.51
CA CYS A 282 5.62 11.68 28.54
C CYS A 282 5.07 13.11 28.64
N ARG A 283 3.83 13.32 28.17
CA ARG A 283 3.21 14.64 28.12
C ARG A 283 1.93 14.72 28.93
N VAL A 284 1.14 13.64 28.93
CA VAL A 284 -0.17 13.59 29.56
C VAL A 284 -0.29 12.31 30.38
N PHE A 285 -0.70 12.44 31.65
CA PHE A 285 -0.56 11.38 32.67
C PHE A 285 -1.90 10.77 33.14
N ASP A 286 -3.03 11.25 32.63
CA ASP A 286 -4.38 10.74 32.91
C ASP A 286 -4.80 9.60 31.96
N ARG A 287 -3.88 9.14 31.10
CA ARG A 287 -4.14 8.18 30.02
C ARG A 287 -2.85 7.51 29.55
N VAL A 288 -3.00 6.34 28.92
CA VAL A 288 -1.93 5.58 28.25
C VAL A 288 -2.18 5.56 26.76
N ARG A 289 -1.13 5.73 25.95
CA ARG A 289 -1.20 5.57 24.49
C ARG A 289 -0.07 4.71 23.96
N THR A 290 -0.46 3.64 23.28
CA THR A 290 0.39 2.84 22.40
C THR A 290 -0.36 2.69 21.08
N GLU A 291 -0.05 3.53 20.08
CA GLU A 291 -0.76 3.56 18.79
C GLU A 291 0.20 3.73 17.61
N ILE A 292 -0.23 3.27 16.43
CA ILE A 292 0.34 3.60 15.12
C ILE A 292 -0.64 4.47 14.35
N LYS A 293 -0.14 5.25 13.39
CA LYS A 293 -0.94 6.20 12.61
C LYS A 293 -0.30 6.50 11.25
N THR A 294 -1.11 6.96 10.31
CA THR A 294 -0.60 7.83 9.23
C THR A 294 -0.62 9.29 9.72
N HIS A 295 0.23 10.15 9.17
CA HIS A 295 0.33 11.55 9.57
C HIS A 295 0.92 12.42 8.45
N ALA A 296 1.31 13.66 8.72
CA ALA A 296 1.70 14.62 7.68
C ALA A 296 2.87 14.11 6.79
N PRO A 297 3.98 13.58 7.36
CA PRO A 297 5.03 12.84 6.66
C PRO A 297 4.63 11.56 5.92
N SER A 298 3.46 10.99 6.17
CA SER A 298 3.03 9.79 5.42
C SER A 298 2.86 10.14 3.94
N PRO A 299 3.02 9.19 3.02
CA PRO A 299 2.62 9.39 1.64
C PRO A 299 1.11 9.70 1.52
N ASP A 300 0.74 10.51 0.53
CA ASP A 300 -0.64 10.93 0.32
C ASP A 300 -1.60 9.77 0.06
N HIS A 301 -1.14 8.68 -0.56
CA HIS A 301 -1.94 7.48 -0.77
C HIS A 301 -2.34 6.76 0.54
N LEU A 302 -1.78 7.13 1.69
CA LEU A 302 -2.16 6.62 3.02
C LEU A 302 -3.08 7.57 3.83
N LYS A 303 -3.45 8.74 3.28
CA LYS A 303 -4.26 9.77 3.94
C LYS A 303 -5.59 9.94 3.23
N GLY A 304 -6.71 10.10 3.92
CA GLY A 304 -7.99 10.41 3.27
C GLY A 304 -8.16 11.91 3.02
N PHE A 305 -8.27 12.34 1.75
CA PHE A 305 -8.60 13.72 1.39
C PHE A 305 -10.08 13.89 1.07
N TYR A 306 -10.57 15.12 1.11
CA TYR A 306 -11.98 15.42 0.83
C TYR A 306 -12.43 14.84 -0.52
N GLY A 307 -13.57 14.17 -0.53
CA GLY A 307 -14.14 13.49 -1.69
C GLY A 307 -13.55 12.12 -2.00
N GLU A 308 -12.46 11.71 -1.36
CA GLU A 308 -11.91 10.36 -1.55
C GLU A 308 -12.60 9.32 -0.67
N THR A 309 -12.69 8.10 -1.20
CA THR A 309 -13.03 6.91 -0.40
C THR A 309 -11.76 6.14 -0.07
N VAL A 310 -11.60 5.81 1.21
CA VAL A 310 -10.50 5.00 1.71
C VAL A 310 -11.02 3.66 2.22
N SER A 311 -10.17 2.65 2.15
CA SER A 311 -10.45 1.29 2.60
C SER A 311 -9.30 0.81 3.49
N TYR A 312 -9.65 0.27 4.65
CA TYR A 312 -8.72 -0.32 5.61
C TYR A 312 -9.17 -1.73 5.95
N ALA A 313 -8.22 -2.65 6.07
CA ALA A 313 -8.48 -3.94 6.70
C ALA A 313 -7.35 -4.30 7.65
N TRP A 314 -7.65 -5.01 8.73
CA TRP A 314 -6.65 -5.53 9.66
C TRP A 314 -7.24 -6.66 10.50
N ASP A 315 -6.35 -7.43 11.13
CA ASP A 315 -6.73 -8.41 12.13
C ASP A 315 -6.35 -7.89 13.52
N PHE A 316 -7.18 -8.14 14.53
CA PHE A 316 -6.83 -7.90 15.93
C PHE A 316 -7.32 -9.02 16.84
N LYS A 317 -6.69 -9.14 18.01
CA LYS A 317 -7.12 -10.05 19.08
C LYS A 317 -6.97 -9.37 20.44
N LEU A 318 -8.05 -9.44 21.22
CA LEU A 318 -8.08 -9.04 22.62
C LEU A 318 -7.92 -10.27 23.50
N ASP A 319 -7.21 -10.12 24.62
CA ASP A 319 -7.09 -11.18 25.62
C ASP A 319 -8.49 -11.59 26.16
N ALA A 320 -8.66 -12.86 26.51
CA ALA A 320 -9.92 -13.38 27.03
C ALA A 320 -10.42 -12.63 28.30
N LEU A 321 -9.50 -12.01 29.04
CA LEU A 321 -9.78 -11.26 30.26
C LEU A 321 -9.64 -9.74 30.10
N PHE A 322 -9.60 -9.22 28.86
CA PHE A 322 -9.39 -7.81 28.56
C PHE A 322 -10.31 -6.87 29.38
N GLN A 323 -9.71 -5.81 29.94
CA GLN A 323 -10.39 -4.83 30.79
C GLN A 323 -10.35 -3.43 30.17
N PRO A 324 -11.50 -2.91 29.69
CA PRO A 324 -11.60 -1.54 29.21
C PRO A 324 -11.73 -0.54 30.36
N ALA A 325 -11.30 0.69 30.11
CA ALA A 325 -11.55 1.81 31.02
C ALA A 325 -13.02 2.27 30.99
N THR A 326 -13.42 3.01 32.02
CA THR A 326 -14.76 3.61 32.10
C THR A 326 -14.94 4.79 31.15
N SER A 327 -13.89 5.61 30.97
CA SER A 327 -13.95 6.84 30.18
C SER A 327 -13.68 6.63 28.69
N PHE A 328 -12.63 5.89 28.31
CA PHE A 328 -12.43 5.43 26.93
C PHE A 328 -11.31 4.38 26.86
N THR A 329 -11.40 3.47 25.90
CA THR A 329 -10.32 2.59 25.44
C THR A 329 -10.47 2.45 23.93
N HIS A 330 -9.79 3.28 23.15
CA HIS A 330 -9.86 3.26 21.70
C HIS A 330 -8.91 2.21 21.14
N LEU A 331 -9.42 1.36 20.24
CA LEU A 331 -8.65 0.36 19.50
C LEU A 331 -8.35 0.79 18.06
N PHE A 332 -9.24 1.59 17.50
CA PHE A 332 -9.13 2.19 16.18
C PHE A 332 -9.78 3.56 16.17
N GLN A 333 -9.24 4.47 15.38
CA GLN A 333 -9.77 5.82 15.19
C GLN A 333 -9.64 6.27 13.74
N VAL A 334 -10.66 6.94 13.22
CA VAL A 334 -10.53 7.85 12.06
C VAL A 334 -10.44 9.26 12.62
N LYS A 335 -9.27 9.90 12.48
CA LYS A 335 -9.01 11.21 13.08
C LYS A 335 -8.66 12.25 12.02
N ALA A 336 -9.21 13.44 12.17
CA ALA A 336 -8.87 14.58 11.34
C ALA A 336 -7.45 15.09 11.62
N VAL A 337 -6.92 15.86 10.67
CA VAL A 337 -5.74 16.71 10.83
C VAL A 337 -6.07 18.09 10.28
N GLY A 338 -5.70 19.14 11.01
CA GLY A 338 -6.00 20.52 10.66
C GLY A 338 -7.43 20.93 11.01
N GLY A 339 -7.66 22.23 11.23
CA GLY A 339 -8.96 22.75 11.65
C GLY A 339 -9.37 22.21 13.03
N GLU A 340 -10.65 21.86 13.20
CA GLU A 340 -11.14 21.16 14.38
C GLU A 340 -10.75 19.67 14.28
N ASP A 341 -9.73 19.28 15.04
CA ASP A 341 -9.17 17.92 15.05
C ASP A 341 -9.13 17.27 16.45
N SER A 342 -9.81 17.88 17.43
CA SER A 342 -9.77 17.43 18.82
C SER A 342 -10.42 16.05 18.96
N GLN A 343 -11.56 15.82 18.30
CA GLN A 343 -12.31 14.57 18.35
C GLN A 343 -12.13 13.71 17.08
N PRO A 344 -11.99 12.38 17.21
CA PRO A 344 -12.07 11.48 16.06
C PRO A 344 -13.49 11.46 15.45
N PHE A 345 -13.58 11.21 14.15
CA PHE A 345 -14.86 10.98 13.46
C PHE A 345 -15.47 9.65 13.87
N ILE A 346 -14.66 8.59 13.89
CA ILE A 346 -15.07 7.23 14.22
C ILE A 346 -14.10 6.66 15.24
N THR A 347 -14.61 5.92 16.22
CA THR A 347 -13.79 5.06 17.08
C THR A 347 -14.42 3.70 17.28
N ILE A 348 -13.57 2.68 17.40
CA ILE A 348 -13.93 1.36 17.94
C ILE A 348 -13.43 1.33 19.39
N THR A 349 -14.36 1.24 20.34
CA THR A 349 -14.09 1.54 21.75
C THR A 349 -14.72 0.51 22.69
N PRO A 350 -13.93 -0.42 23.24
CA PRO A 350 -14.28 -1.09 24.48
C PRO A 350 -14.53 -0.10 25.63
N ARG A 351 -15.58 -0.31 26.43
CA ARG A 351 -15.94 0.54 27.57
C ARG A 351 -16.52 -0.27 28.72
N LEU A 352 -16.12 0.07 29.95
CA LEU A 352 -16.80 -0.33 31.18
C LEU A 352 -17.87 0.71 31.56
N THR A 353 -19.14 0.33 31.61
CA THR A 353 -20.22 1.24 32.00
C THR A 353 -20.26 1.43 33.51
N SER A 354 -20.97 2.46 33.98
CA SER A 354 -21.16 2.73 35.41
C SER A 354 -21.88 1.61 36.17
N VAL A 355 -22.68 0.79 35.46
CA VAL A 355 -23.38 -0.38 36.02
C VAL A 355 -22.58 -1.69 35.87
N GLY A 356 -21.32 -1.61 35.46
CA GLY A 356 -20.40 -2.76 35.40
C GLY A 356 -20.44 -3.58 34.11
N THR A 357 -21.23 -3.17 33.11
CA THR A 357 -21.30 -3.85 31.81
C THR A 357 -20.10 -3.50 30.95
N ARG A 358 -19.54 -4.48 30.21
CA ARG A 358 -18.46 -4.25 29.26
C ARG A 358 -19.00 -4.29 27.84
N LEU A 359 -18.86 -3.20 27.11
CA LEU A 359 -19.39 -3.05 25.76
C LEU A 359 -18.27 -2.77 24.76
N LEU A 360 -18.42 -3.28 23.54
CA LEU A 360 -17.71 -2.77 22.37
C LEU A 360 -18.62 -1.73 21.69
N GLN A 361 -18.13 -0.51 21.51
CA GLN A 361 -18.91 0.59 20.94
C GLN A 361 -18.26 1.12 19.67
N LEU A 362 -19.08 1.34 18.64
CA LEU A 362 -18.75 2.18 17.49
C LEU A 362 -19.32 3.57 17.77
N ILE A 363 -18.44 4.57 17.87
CA ILE A 363 -18.82 5.94 18.22
C ILE A 363 -18.51 6.87 17.06
N HIS A 364 -19.49 7.71 16.69
CA HIS A 364 -19.34 8.79 15.71
C HIS A 364 -19.35 10.16 16.39
N SER A 365 -18.49 11.07 15.92
CA SER A 365 -18.49 12.48 16.35
C SER A 365 -18.51 13.39 15.11
N GLY A 366 -19.69 13.89 14.73
CA GLY A 366 -19.84 14.91 13.68
C GLY A 366 -19.45 16.31 14.17
N PHE A 367 -19.37 17.28 13.26
CA PHE A 367 -19.08 18.68 13.54
C PHE A 367 -20.13 19.29 14.48
N ASN A 368 -19.70 19.89 15.59
CA ASN A 368 -20.59 20.49 16.61
C ASN A 368 -21.69 19.56 17.14
N SER A 369 -21.55 18.25 16.96
CA SER A 369 -22.48 17.25 17.48
C SER A 369 -21.86 16.56 18.68
N ALA A 370 -22.70 16.19 19.65
CA ALA A 370 -22.24 15.33 20.74
C ALA A 370 -21.80 13.98 20.18
N GLN A 371 -20.80 13.37 20.81
CA GLN A 371 -20.41 11.99 20.49
C GLN A 371 -21.63 11.08 20.61
N SER A 372 -21.85 10.26 19.59
CA SER A 372 -22.98 9.34 19.52
C SER A 372 -22.50 7.91 19.36
N THR A 373 -22.99 7.01 20.20
CA THR A 373 -22.81 5.57 19.99
C THR A 373 -23.77 5.14 18.88
N ILE A 374 -23.22 4.83 17.71
CA ILE A 374 -23.99 4.45 16.51
C ILE A 374 -24.20 2.94 16.40
N TRP A 375 -23.39 2.16 17.12
CA TRP A 375 -23.57 0.72 17.28
C TRP A 375 -22.86 0.25 18.56
N GLN A 376 -23.38 -0.79 19.22
CA GLN A 376 -22.70 -1.44 20.35
C GLN A 376 -23.15 -2.89 20.54
N ASP A 377 -22.29 -3.68 21.19
CA ASP A 377 -22.61 -5.05 21.64
C ASP A 377 -21.80 -5.40 22.91
N GLN A 378 -22.12 -6.54 23.53
CA GLN A 378 -21.37 -7.10 24.65
C GLN A 378 -19.92 -7.38 24.25
N LEU A 379 -18.97 -6.82 25.01
CA LEU A 379 -17.54 -6.99 24.72
C LEU A 379 -17.12 -8.47 24.75
N ALA A 380 -17.79 -9.30 25.55
CA ALA A 380 -17.52 -10.73 25.66
C ALA A 380 -17.58 -11.47 24.30
N ASN A 381 -18.33 -10.94 23.33
CA ASN A 381 -18.43 -11.50 21.98
C ASN A 381 -17.20 -11.23 21.10
N TYR A 382 -16.15 -10.57 21.64
CA TYR A 382 -14.96 -10.12 20.88
C TYR A 382 -13.63 -10.47 21.59
N LEU A 383 -13.64 -11.35 22.59
CA LEU A 383 -12.46 -11.67 23.42
C LEU A 383 -11.92 -13.07 23.13
N GLY A 384 -10.59 -13.21 23.11
CA GLY A 384 -9.90 -14.50 23.12
C GLY A 384 -9.65 -15.14 21.74
N PHE A 385 -10.06 -14.51 20.64
CA PHE A 385 -9.86 -15.03 19.27
C PHE A 385 -9.53 -13.89 18.30
N TRP A 386 -8.97 -14.25 17.14
CA TRP A 386 -8.66 -13.30 16.08
C TRP A 386 -9.91 -12.83 15.33
N ILE A 387 -9.98 -11.53 15.09
CA ILE A 387 -11.08 -10.85 14.41
C ILE A 387 -10.52 -10.07 13.24
N HIS A 388 -11.05 -10.34 12.05
CA HIS A 388 -10.81 -9.55 10.84
C HIS A 388 -11.77 -8.39 10.78
N VAL A 389 -11.24 -7.19 10.54
CA VAL A 389 -12.00 -5.94 10.41
C VAL A 389 -11.79 -5.37 9.02
N GLU A 390 -12.88 -4.95 8.40
CA GLU A 390 -12.90 -4.19 7.15
C GLU A 390 -13.62 -2.87 7.41
N VAL A 391 -13.02 -1.76 7.04
CA VAL A 391 -13.58 -0.41 7.14
C VAL A 391 -13.47 0.27 5.78
N GLU A 392 -14.56 0.87 5.32
CA GLU A 392 -14.58 1.72 4.12
C GLU A 392 -15.32 3.01 4.45
N TYR A 393 -14.76 4.16 4.08
CA TYR A 393 -15.48 5.41 4.22
C TYR A 393 -15.10 6.47 3.20
N THR A 394 -16.05 7.34 2.91
CA THR A 394 -15.87 8.50 2.04
C THR A 394 -15.65 9.74 2.89
N CYS A 395 -14.53 10.43 2.66
CA CYS A 395 -14.15 11.67 3.34
C CYS A 395 -15.01 12.85 2.86
N ALA A 396 -16.26 12.94 3.30
CA ALA A 396 -17.17 14.00 2.88
C ALA A 396 -18.11 14.42 4.03
N THR A 397 -18.70 15.60 3.91
CA THR A 397 -19.73 16.09 4.86
C THR A 397 -21.00 15.23 4.82
N ALA A 398 -21.32 14.67 3.65
CA ALA A 398 -22.31 13.60 3.46
C ALA A 398 -21.57 12.34 2.96
N GLY A 399 -20.77 11.74 3.84
CA GLY A 399 -19.98 10.56 3.54
C GLY A 399 -20.77 9.26 3.70
N ARG A 400 -20.13 8.17 3.27
CA ARG A 400 -20.53 6.80 3.60
C ARG A 400 -19.52 6.24 4.61
N PHE A 401 -20.00 5.42 5.54
CA PHE A 401 -19.17 4.61 6.42
C PHE A 401 -19.69 3.17 6.43
N HIS A 402 -18.80 2.22 6.24
CA HIS A 402 -19.06 0.80 6.34
C HIS A 402 -18.01 0.14 7.23
N ILE A 403 -18.44 -0.78 8.08
CA ILE A 403 -17.57 -1.65 8.84
C ILE A 403 -18.15 -3.07 8.88
N ASN A 404 -17.26 -4.04 8.77
CA ASN A 404 -17.56 -5.45 8.97
C ASN A 404 -16.51 -6.06 9.91
N MET A 405 -16.95 -6.88 10.86
CA MET A 405 -16.05 -7.70 11.67
C MET A 405 -16.44 -9.16 11.59
N THR A 406 -15.45 -10.01 11.33
CA THR A 406 -15.65 -11.46 11.23
C THR A 406 -14.60 -12.21 12.02
N ARG A 407 -14.99 -13.30 12.67
CA ARG A 407 -14.02 -14.19 13.32
C ARG A 407 -13.12 -14.84 12.28
N LYS A 408 -11.83 -14.95 12.58
CA LYS A 408 -10.84 -15.58 11.69
C LYS A 408 -10.92 -17.11 11.70
N ASP A 409 -11.31 -17.71 12.82
CA ASP A 409 -11.33 -19.17 13.00
C ASP A 409 -12.47 -19.86 12.23
N ASN A 410 -13.65 -19.25 12.19
CA ASN A 410 -14.86 -19.86 11.62
C ASN A 410 -15.61 -18.96 10.62
N GLY A 411 -15.13 -17.74 10.37
CA GLY A 411 -15.75 -16.80 9.43
C GLY A 411 -17.05 -16.15 9.91
N GLN A 412 -17.51 -16.41 11.14
CA GLN A 412 -18.75 -15.84 11.69
C GLN A 412 -18.69 -14.30 11.68
N THR A 413 -19.71 -13.67 11.09
CA THR A 413 -19.91 -12.23 11.20
C THR A 413 -20.32 -11.87 12.62
N LEU A 414 -19.52 -11.02 13.26
CA LEU A 414 -19.78 -10.48 14.60
C LEU A 414 -20.54 -9.16 14.52
N MET A 415 -20.23 -8.34 13.52
CA MET A 415 -20.98 -7.12 13.23
C MET A 415 -20.87 -6.75 11.75
N SER A 416 -21.92 -6.12 11.24
CA SER A 416 -21.91 -5.41 9.96
C SER A 416 -22.74 -4.14 10.12
N PHE A 417 -22.14 -2.99 9.82
CA PHE A 417 -22.78 -1.70 9.97
C PHE A 417 -22.49 -0.84 8.74
N THR A 418 -23.52 -0.17 8.23
CA THR A 418 -23.42 0.77 7.11
C THR A 418 -24.25 2.00 7.40
N ASN A 419 -23.67 3.17 7.18
CA ASN A 419 -24.39 4.42 7.09
C ASN A 419 -23.99 5.14 5.79
N ASN A 420 -24.96 5.44 4.93
CA ASN A 420 -24.73 6.07 3.63
C ASN A 420 -24.84 7.61 3.66
N ASN A 421 -25.11 8.19 4.83
CA ASN A 421 -25.20 9.63 5.03
C ASN A 421 -24.70 9.98 6.44
N ILE A 422 -23.38 9.98 6.59
CA ILE A 422 -22.68 10.25 7.85
C ILE A 422 -21.60 11.29 7.63
N GLU A 423 -21.49 12.23 8.56
CA GLU A 423 -20.50 13.29 8.46
C GLU A 423 -19.10 12.75 8.72
N MET A 424 -18.29 12.74 7.67
CA MET A 424 -16.91 12.25 7.67
C MET A 424 -16.00 13.32 7.10
N TRP A 425 -16.28 14.61 7.33
CA TRP A 425 -15.37 15.71 7.04
C TRP A 425 -15.81 16.99 7.77
N ARG A 426 -14.86 17.76 8.34
CA ARG A 426 -15.12 19.08 8.94
C ARG A 426 -14.39 20.16 8.14
N THR A 427 -14.98 21.34 8.10
CA THR A 427 -14.36 22.51 7.48
C THR A 427 -13.00 22.80 8.12
N GLY A 428 -11.97 23.00 7.28
CA GLY A 428 -10.61 23.29 7.72
C GLY A 428 -9.74 22.04 7.97
N ASN A 429 -10.29 20.83 7.89
CA ASN A 429 -9.44 19.63 7.86
C ASN A 429 -8.62 19.60 6.56
N THR A 430 -7.37 19.16 6.66
CA THR A 430 -6.48 18.96 5.51
C THR A 430 -6.51 17.53 5.02
N PHE A 431 -6.60 16.56 5.93
CA PHE A 431 -6.80 15.14 5.64
C PHE A 431 -7.31 14.38 6.86
N GLN A 432 -7.70 13.13 6.64
CA GLN A 432 -8.04 12.15 7.66
C GLN A 432 -7.01 11.04 7.70
N ARG A 433 -6.79 10.50 8.89
CA ARG A 433 -5.85 9.41 9.14
C ARG A 433 -6.48 8.31 9.99
N PRO A 434 -6.15 7.05 9.71
CA PRO A 434 -6.38 5.98 10.64
C PRO A 434 -5.35 6.01 11.77
N LYS A 435 -5.78 5.55 12.94
CA LYS A 435 -4.91 5.18 14.06
C LYS A 435 -5.35 3.83 14.60
N TRP A 436 -4.39 2.98 14.93
CA TRP A 436 -4.62 1.65 15.51
C TRP A 436 -3.78 1.48 16.77
N GLY A 437 -4.29 0.80 17.78
CA GLY A 437 -3.52 0.45 18.96
C GLY A 437 -4.38 0.34 20.21
N ILE A 438 -3.84 0.73 21.36
CA ILE A 438 -4.57 0.86 22.60
C ILE A 438 -4.35 2.27 23.17
N TYR A 439 -5.42 3.06 23.20
CA TYR A 439 -5.43 4.39 23.78
C TYR A 439 -6.53 4.49 24.82
N ARG A 440 -6.16 4.50 26.11
CA ARG A 440 -7.12 4.37 27.21
C ARG A 440 -6.91 5.35 28.34
N SER A 441 -8.00 5.74 28.98
CA SER A 441 -7.98 6.58 30.19
C SER A 441 -7.47 5.79 31.40
N LEU A 442 -6.76 6.47 32.30
CA LEU A 442 -6.34 5.98 33.61
C LEU A 442 -7.22 6.50 34.75
N ASN A 443 -8.35 7.15 34.48
CA ASN A 443 -9.19 7.78 35.51
C ASN A 443 -9.76 6.79 36.53
N ASN A 444 -9.78 5.50 36.20
CA ASN A 444 -10.22 4.43 37.08
C ASN A 444 -9.21 3.26 37.07
N ARG A 445 -7.98 3.52 37.55
CA ARG A 445 -6.87 2.54 37.54
C ARG A 445 -7.23 1.22 38.21
N VAL A 446 -8.03 1.25 39.28
CA VAL A 446 -8.42 0.04 40.04
C VAL A 446 -9.25 -0.95 39.23
N SER A 447 -9.84 -0.52 38.11
CA SER A 447 -10.59 -1.38 37.18
C SER A 447 -9.78 -1.77 35.95
N LEU A 448 -8.48 -1.46 35.93
CA LEU A 448 -7.58 -1.74 34.81
C LEU A 448 -6.53 -2.76 35.22
N ARG A 449 -5.98 -3.41 34.21
CA ARG A 449 -4.76 -4.22 34.29
C ARG A 449 -3.87 -3.91 33.10
N ASP A 450 -2.65 -4.40 33.13
CA ASP A 450 -1.77 -4.39 31.97
C ASP A 450 -2.40 -5.20 30.84
N GLU A 451 -2.34 -4.66 29.62
CA GLU A 451 -2.94 -5.28 28.45
C GLU A 451 -1.94 -5.44 27.33
N ARG A 452 -2.16 -6.50 26.55
CA ARG A 452 -1.54 -6.71 25.25
C ARG A 452 -2.65 -6.81 24.21
N VAL A 453 -2.59 -5.95 23.21
CA VAL A 453 -3.49 -6.04 22.05
C VAL A 453 -2.67 -6.50 20.86
N PHE A 454 -3.11 -7.59 20.23
CA PHE A 454 -2.44 -8.14 19.08
C PHE A 454 -3.05 -7.57 17.82
N PHE A 455 -2.20 -7.24 16.85
CA PHE A 455 -2.62 -6.77 15.53
C PHE A 455 -1.80 -7.45 14.43
N ASN A 456 -2.41 -7.66 13.27
CA ASN A 456 -1.67 -8.06 12.07
C ASN A 456 -2.44 -7.72 10.79
N ASN A 457 -1.85 -8.06 9.63
CA ASN A 457 -2.53 -8.05 8.34
C ASN A 457 -3.15 -6.70 7.97
N PHE A 458 -2.47 -5.60 8.32
CA PHE A 458 -2.94 -4.26 7.98
C PHE A 458 -2.88 -4.06 6.46
N CYS A 459 -3.96 -3.52 5.91
CA CYS A 459 -4.09 -3.09 4.54
C CYS A 459 -4.64 -1.66 4.52
N LEU A 460 -4.06 -0.82 3.69
CA LEU A 460 -4.54 0.53 3.39
C LEU A 460 -4.68 0.71 1.87
N ALA A 461 -5.84 1.14 1.43
CA ALA A 461 -6.15 1.40 0.03
C ALA A 461 -7.04 2.63 -0.14
N LYS A 462 -7.11 3.13 -1.37
CA LYS A 462 -8.05 4.17 -1.80
C LYS A 462 -8.73 3.75 -3.08
N GLU A 463 -9.94 4.26 -3.29
CA GLU A 463 -10.67 4.01 -4.53
C GLU A 463 -9.84 4.36 -5.79
N PRO A 464 -9.86 3.49 -6.82
CA PRO A 464 -10.78 2.35 -6.99
C PRO A 464 -10.38 1.06 -6.26
N TYR A 465 -9.25 1.05 -5.56
CA TYR A 465 -8.75 -0.12 -4.82
C TYR A 465 -9.39 -0.24 -3.44
N ARG A 466 -9.55 -1.47 -2.99
CA ARG A 466 -10.11 -1.79 -1.68
C ARG A 466 -9.28 -2.88 -1.03
N CYS A 467 -9.19 -2.83 0.30
CA CYS A 467 -8.69 -3.96 1.06
C CYS A 467 -9.73 -5.06 0.99
N VAL A 468 -9.32 -6.24 0.51
CA VAL A 468 -10.17 -7.42 0.44
C VAL A 468 -9.77 -8.39 1.53
N LYS A 469 -10.78 -8.96 2.21
CA LYS A 469 -10.59 -10.08 3.12
C LYS A 469 -9.88 -11.23 2.41
N ASN A 470 -8.67 -11.55 2.87
CA ASN A 470 -7.96 -12.73 2.38
C ASN A 470 -8.51 -13.97 3.09
N ASN A 471 -9.09 -14.89 2.30
CA ASN A 471 -9.70 -16.14 2.78
C ASN A 471 -8.69 -17.20 3.21
#